data_AF-U6M9T9-F1
#
_entry.id   AF-U6M9T9-F1
#
_cell.length_a   1.000
_cell.length_b   1.000
_cell.length_c   1.000
_cell.angle_alpha   90.00
_cell.angle_beta   90.00
_cell.angle_gamma   90.00
#
_symmetry.space_group_name_H-M   'P 1'
#
loop_
_entity.id
_entity.type
_entity.pdbx_description
1 polymer ?
#
loop_
_entity_poly.entity_id
_entity_poly.type
_entity_poly.pdbx_seq_one_letter_code
_entity_poly.pdbx_strand_id
1 'polypeptide(L)'
;MEEKSFNSVEDLLGPSYCRVAKAALDSQHSLVKKLLTLRRLPDKGWQCLHIEQLLLQLAAADANNMLKQCSVGEREGRIFSSLVARRHFHLAHGIGRSGDIFALQPKAVGSSLLYRLSSYLALDAIHICGSNKVSPCPFSNRNVN
;
A
#
# COMPACT_ATOMS: atom_id res chain seq x y z
N MET A 1 -0.04 -0.60 -14.87
CA MET A 1 0.34 -0.43 -16.29
C MET A 1 -0.71 0.49 -16.91
N GLU A 2 -0.29 1.58 -17.54
CA GLU A 2 -1.24 2.57 -18.11
C GLU A 2 -1.76 2.10 -19.47
N GLU A 3 -2.90 2.65 -19.91
CA GLU A 3 -3.52 2.30 -21.20
C GLU A 3 -2.55 2.45 -22.38
N LYS A 4 -1.71 3.50 -22.36
CA LYS A 4 -0.68 3.72 -23.39
C LYS A 4 0.34 2.59 -23.45
N SER A 5 0.67 1.96 -22.32
CA SER A 5 1.60 0.83 -22.29
C SER A 5 0.98 -0.43 -22.90
N PHE A 6 -0.34 -0.60 -22.80
CA PHE A 6 -1.03 -1.75 -23.40
C PHE A 6 -1.08 -1.66 -24.92
N ASN A 7 -1.19 -0.46 -25.49
CA ASN A 7 -1.10 -0.27 -26.94
C ASN A 7 0.26 -0.77 -27.47
N SER A 8 1.36 -0.44 -26.77
CA SER A 8 2.69 -0.94 -27.14
C SER A 8 2.82 -2.46 -26.98
N VAL A 9 2.14 -3.07 -26.01
CA VAL A 9 2.12 -4.54 -25.85
C VAL A 9 1.31 -5.20 -26.97
N GLU A 10 0.21 -4.58 -27.39
CA GLU A 10 -0.60 -5.03 -28.53
C GLU A 10 0.20 -4.97 -29.83
N ASP A 11 0.97 -3.91 -30.06
CA ASP A 11 1.86 -3.80 -31.22
C ASP A 11 2.93 -4.92 -31.25
N LEU A 12 3.39 -5.38 -30.07
CA LEU A 12 4.46 -6.38 -29.94
C LEU A 12 3.96 -7.84 -29.99
N LEU A 13 2.83 -8.13 -29.36
CA LEU A 13 2.35 -9.50 -29.13
C LEU A 13 0.99 -9.78 -29.81
N GLY A 14 0.33 -8.75 -30.33
CA GLY A 14 -0.99 -8.81 -30.91
C GLY A 14 -2.14 -8.68 -29.88
N PRO A 15 -3.38 -8.47 -30.38
CA PRO A 15 -4.54 -8.11 -29.55
C PRO A 15 -4.96 -9.22 -28.59
N SER A 16 -4.89 -10.48 -29.02
CA SER A 16 -5.34 -11.62 -28.21
C SER A 16 -4.53 -11.78 -26.92
N TYR A 17 -3.20 -11.64 -27.00
CA TYR A 17 -2.30 -11.74 -25.84
C TYR A 17 -2.41 -10.52 -24.94
N CYS A 18 -2.53 -9.32 -25.52
CA CYS A 18 -2.77 -8.09 -24.78
C CYS A 18 -4.05 -8.19 -23.94
N ARG A 19 -5.14 -8.74 -24.50
CA ARG A 19 -6.40 -8.94 -23.78
C ARG A 19 -6.25 -9.84 -22.56
N VAL A 20 -5.50 -10.94 -22.67
CA VAL A 20 -5.25 -11.85 -21.54
C VAL A 20 -4.45 -11.14 -20.44
N ALA A 21 -3.40 -10.42 -20.81
CA ALA A 21 -2.58 -9.66 -19.87
C ALA A 21 -3.39 -8.56 -19.15
N LYS A 22 -4.23 -7.83 -19.89
CA LYS A 22 -5.12 -6.81 -19.34
C LYS A 22 -6.12 -7.40 -18.34
N ALA A 23 -6.79 -8.49 -18.71
CA ALA A 23 -7.73 -9.17 -17.82
C ALA A 23 -7.08 -9.63 -16.51
N ALA A 24 -5.85 -10.15 -16.58
CA ALA A 24 -5.10 -10.53 -15.39
C ALA A 24 -4.81 -9.34 -14.48
N LEU A 25 -4.31 -8.23 -15.03
CA LEU A 25 -3.99 -7.02 -14.26
C LEU A 25 -5.24 -6.34 -13.69
N ASP A 26 -6.34 -6.29 -14.45
CA ASP A 26 -7.61 -5.75 -13.99
C ASP A 26 -8.17 -6.55 -12.82
N SER A 27 -8.02 -7.89 -12.85
CA SER A 27 -8.41 -8.74 -11.72
C SER A 27 -7.62 -8.38 -10.45
N GLN A 28 -6.32 -8.13 -10.57
CA GLN A 28 -5.47 -7.71 -9.45
C GLN A 28 -5.87 -6.33 -8.92
N HIS A 29 -6.10 -5.36 -9.81
CA HIS A 29 -6.57 -4.03 -9.43
C HIS A 29 -7.94 -4.08 -8.73
N SER A 30 -8.83 -4.98 -9.15
CA SER A 30 -10.15 -5.14 -8.54
C SER A 30 -10.06 -5.58 -7.08
N LEU A 31 -9.10 -6.45 -6.73
CA LEU A 31 -8.84 -6.88 -5.35
C LEU A 31 -8.40 -5.71 -4.48
N VAL A 32 -7.41 -4.95 -4.94
CA VAL A 32 -6.91 -3.76 -4.24
C VAL A 32 -8.00 -2.71 -4.09
N LYS A 33 -8.78 -2.45 -5.14
CA LYS A 33 -9.91 -1.52 -5.11
C LYS A 33 -10.97 -1.95 -4.08
N LYS A 34 -11.33 -3.23 -4.04
CA LYS A 34 -12.27 -3.79 -3.07
C LYS A 34 -11.75 -3.59 -1.65
N LEU A 35 -10.47 -3.89 -1.40
CA LEU A 35 -9.83 -3.72 -0.09
C LEU A 35 -9.85 -2.27 0.39
N LEU A 36 -9.49 -1.32 -0.48
CA LEU A 36 -9.46 0.12 -0.13
C LEU A 36 -10.85 0.71 0.09
N THR A 37 -11.85 0.21 -0.64
CA THR A 37 -13.23 0.68 -0.56
C THR A 37 -13.93 0.12 0.68
N LEU A 38 -13.85 -1.19 0.90
CA LEU A 38 -14.52 -1.86 2.00
C LEU A 38 -13.77 -1.71 3.33
N ARG A 39 -12.43 -1.66 3.28
CA ARG A 39 -11.54 -1.60 4.46
C ARG A 39 -11.79 -2.73 5.45
N ARG A 40 -12.13 -3.91 4.91
CA ARG A 40 -12.42 -5.13 5.65
C ARG A 40 -11.54 -6.26 5.16
N LEU A 41 -11.37 -7.28 6.00
CA LEU A 41 -10.65 -8.47 5.63
C LEU A 41 -11.35 -9.15 4.44
N PRO A 42 -10.59 -9.65 3.45
CA PRO A 42 -11.19 -10.37 2.34
C PRO A 42 -11.72 -11.72 2.83
N ASP A 43 -12.91 -12.11 2.33
CA ASP A 43 -13.54 -13.40 2.67
C ASP A 43 -12.63 -14.60 2.37
N LYS A 44 -11.81 -14.47 1.31
CA LYS A 44 -10.77 -15.43 0.94
C LYS A 44 -9.42 -14.75 1.01
N GLY A 45 -8.47 -15.39 1.70
CA GLY A 45 -7.09 -14.92 1.79
C GLY A 45 -6.45 -14.75 0.41
N TRP A 46 -5.66 -13.69 0.26
CA TRP A 46 -4.94 -13.43 -0.97
C TRP A 46 -3.70 -14.32 -1.09
N GLN A 47 -3.31 -14.61 -2.33
CA GLN A 47 -2.03 -15.27 -2.60
C GLN A 47 -0.85 -14.35 -2.26
N CYS A 48 0.29 -14.92 -1.87
CA CYS A 48 1.48 -14.16 -1.52
C CYS A 48 1.89 -13.16 -2.60
N LEU A 49 1.82 -13.54 -3.88
CA LEU A 49 2.11 -12.65 -5.01
C LEU A 49 1.31 -11.35 -4.94
N HIS A 50 0.00 -11.42 -4.71
CA HIS A 50 -0.87 -10.24 -4.65
C HIS A 50 -0.58 -9.36 -3.44
N ILE A 51 -0.22 -9.98 -2.30
CA ILE A 51 0.17 -9.25 -1.09
C ILE A 51 1.49 -8.52 -1.32
N GLU A 52 2.49 -9.20 -1.87
CA GLU A 52 3.79 -8.61 -2.19
C GLU A 52 3.66 -7.48 -3.21
N GLN A 53 2.85 -7.66 -4.25
CA GLN A 53 2.55 -6.60 -5.23
C GLN A 53 1.94 -5.37 -4.56
N LEU A 54 0.96 -5.55 -3.66
CA LEU A 54 0.38 -4.44 -2.92
C LEU A 54 1.43 -3.73 -2.04
N LEU A 55 2.25 -4.49 -1.31
CA LEU A 55 3.29 -3.92 -0.44
C LEU A 55 4.32 -3.12 -1.24
N LEU A 56 4.75 -3.63 -2.39
CA LEU A 56 5.70 -2.94 -3.28
C LEU A 56 5.07 -1.69 -3.93
N GLN A 57 3.78 -1.74 -4.29
CA GLN A 57 3.05 -0.57 -4.78
C GLN A 57 2.96 0.54 -3.70
N LEU A 58 2.69 0.16 -2.45
CA LEU A 58 2.68 1.11 -1.34
C LEU A 58 4.09 1.65 -1.08
N ALA A 59 5.12 0.80 -1.07
CA ALA A 59 6.49 1.23 -0.87
C ALA A 59 6.95 2.22 -1.95
N ALA A 60 6.53 2.06 -3.20
CA ALA A 60 6.83 2.98 -4.29
C ALA A 60 6.26 4.41 -4.06
N ALA A 61 5.26 4.56 -3.19
CA ALA A 61 4.69 5.85 -2.82
C ALA A 61 5.43 6.57 -1.67
N ASP A 62 6.44 5.93 -1.05
CA ASP A 62 7.28 6.57 -0.04
C ASP A 62 8.43 7.33 -0.72
N ALA A 63 8.80 8.50 -0.16
CA ALA A 63 9.76 9.42 -0.76
C ALA A 63 11.15 8.78 -0.96
N ASN A 64 11.55 7.82 -0.12
CA ASN A 64 12.84 7.12 -0.25
C ASN A 64 12.93 6.24 -1.50
N ASN A 65 11.81 5.90 -2.14
CA ASN A 65 11.76 5.04 -3.32
C ASN A 65 11.43 5.80 -4.62
N MET A 66 11.22 7.12 -4.54
CA MET A 66 10.90 7.94 -5.70
C MET A 66 12.13 8.16 -6.58
N LEU A 67 11.99 7.87 -7.89
CA LEU A 67 13.10 7.92 -8.87
C LEU A 67 13.82 9.27 -8.97
N LYS A 68 13.12 10.38 -8.71
CA LYS A 68 13.65 11.75 -8.85
C LYS A 68 13.60 12.54 -7.53
N GLN A 69 13.87 11.88 -6.41
CA GLN A 69 13.95 12.54 -5.11
C GLN A 69 15.39 12.96 -4.80
N CYS A 70 15.61 14.25 -4.55
CA CYS A 70 16.85 14.75 -3.94
C CYS A 70 16.57 15.07 -2.47
N SER A 71 17.13 14.26 -1.58
CA SER A 71 16.81 14.24 -0.17
C SER A 71 18.05 14.63 0.66
N VAL A 72 18.03 15.82 1.25
CA VAL A 72 19.17 16.41 1.99
C VAL A 72 19.01 16.40 3.52
N GLY A 73 17.91 15.85 4.05
CA GLY A 73 17.70 15.77 5.49
C GLY A 73 18.51 14.67 6.18
N GLU A 74 18.45 14.67 7.51
CA GLU A 74 19.09 13.70 8.39
C GLU A 74 18.34 12.35 8.40
N ARG A 75 17.02 12.37 8.17
CA ARG A 75 16.14 11.19 8.18
C ARG A 75 15.43 11.02 6.85
N GLU A 76 16.16 10.47 5.89
CA GLU A 76 15.71 10.29 4.49
C GLU A 76 15.45 8.82 4.12
N GLY A 77 15.43 7.91 5.10
CA GLY A 77 15.16 6.50 4.85
C GLY A 77 16.23 5.80 4.00
N ARG A 78 17.48 6.27 4.06
CA ARG A 78 18.61 5.66 3.32
C ARG A 78 18.96 4.30 3.94
N ILE A 79 18.91 3.24 3.14
CA ILE A 79 19.20 1.87 3.60
C ILE A 79 20.54 1.42 3.01
N PHE A 80 21.47 1.01 3.88
CA PHE A 80 22.79 0.53 3.47
C PHE A 80 22.75 -0.89 2.86
N SER A 81 22.09 -1.83 3.55
CA SER A 81 22.05 -3.23 3.12
C SER A 81 20.82 -3.54 2.27
N SER A 82 21.04 -4.09 1.08
CA SER A 82 19.96 -4.54 0.19
C SER A 82 19.13 -5.67 0.82
N LEU A 83 19.71 -6.49 1.70
CA LEU A 83 18.99 -7.53 2.43
C LEU A 83 17.97 -6.92 3.42
N VAL A 84 18.35 -5.83 4.09
CA VAL A 84 17.46 -5.10 5.00
C VAL A 84 16.33 -4.44 4.21
N ALA A 85 16.66 -3.79 3.09
CA ALA A 85 15.66 -3.15 2.22
C ALA A 85 14.61 -4.16 1.74
N ARG A 86 15.05 -5.32 1.22
CA ARG A 86 14.15 -6.36 0.71
C ARG A 86 13.29 -6.99 1.80
N ARG A 87 13.88 -7.29 2.97
CA ARG A 87 13.14 -7.85 4.13
C ARG A 87 12.00 -6.94 4.59
N HIS A 88 12.16 -5.63 4.44
CA HIS A 88 11.15 -4.64 4.82
C HIS A 88 10.34 -4.09 3.63
N PHE A 89 10.35 -4.77 2.48
CA PHE A 89 9.63 -4.33 1.27
C PHE A 89 9.94 -2.88 0.86
N HIS A 90 11.15 -2.39 1.17
CA HIS A 90 11.58 -1.01 0.92
C HIS A 90 10.82 0.09 1.71
N LEU A 91 10.06 -0.27 2.75
CA LEU A 91 9.41 0.67 3.67
C LEU A 91 10.40 1.11 4.75
N ALA A 92 10.93 2.34 4.63
CA ALA A 92 12.08 2.79 5.45
C ALA A 92 11.74 3.86 6.50
N HIS A 93 10.64 4.58 6.34
CA HIS A 93 10.34 5.77 7.14
C HIS A 93 9.60 5.49 8.46
N GLY A 94 8.97 4.32 8.57
CA GLY A 94 8.09 3.98 9.69
C GLY A 94 6.72 4.67 9.62
N ILE A 95 6.04 4.74 10.77
CA ILE A 95 4.70 5.34 10.90
C ILE A 95 4.74 6.60 11.78
N GLY A 96 3.79 7.50 11.58
CA GLY A 96 3.62 8.67 12.42
C GLY A 96 4.64 9.78 12.20
N ARG A 97 4.62 10.75 13.12
CA ARG A 97 5.53 11.90 13.18
C ARG A 97 6.07 12.08 14.60
N SER A 98 7.11 12.89 14.73
CA SER A 98 7.63 13.33 16.03
C SER A 98 6.53 14.04 16.82
N GLY A 99 5.97 13.36 17.82
CA GLY A 99 4.91 13.88 18.69
C GLY A 99 3.52 13.27 18.46
N ASP A 100 3.28 12.58 17.34
CA ASP A 100 2.01 11.89 17.08
C ASP A 100 2.22 10.66 16.19
N ILE A 101 2.04 9.47 16.76
CA ILE A 101 2.15 8.19 16.05
C ILE A 101 1.03 8.00 15.01
N PHE A 102 -0.10 8.70 15.17
CA PHE A 102 -1.26 8.61 14.30
C PHE A 102 -1.26 9.65 13.17
N ALA A 103 -0.34 10.60 13.22
CA ALA A 103 -0.22 11.63 12.20
C ALA A 103 0.27 11.04 10.87
N LEU A 104 -0.29 11.54 9.76
CA LEU A 104 0.16 11.17 8.42
C LEU A 104 1.57 11.71 8.19
N GLN A 105 2.48 10.83 7.72
CA GLN A 105 3.87 11.18 7.42
C GLN A 105 3.98 11.63 5.95
N PRO A 106 4.24 12.93 5.66
CA PRO A 106 4.31 13.41 4.28
C PRO A 106 5.41 12.74 3.44
N LYS A 107 6.51 12.30 4.07
CA LYS A 107 7.59 11.57 3.39
C LYS A 107 7.28 10.07 3.17
N ALA A 108 6.21 9.56 3.76
CA ALA A 108 5.91 8.13 3.80
C ALA A 108 4.40 7.90 3.63
N VAL A 109 3.89 8.30 2.46
CA VAL A 109 2.47 8.21 2.11
C VAL A 109 2.03 6.74 2.06
N GLY A 110 2.85 5.89 1.47
CA GLY A 110 2.61 4.44 1.40
C GLY A 110 2.59 3.80 2.77
N SER A 111 3.60 4.07 3.60
CA SER A 111 3.65 3.59 4.99
C SER A 111 2.47 4.09 5.82
N SER A 112 2.04 5.34 5.63
CA SER A 112 0.87 5.91 6.33
C SER A 112 -0.44 5.26 5.89
N LEU A 113 -0.59 4.97 4.59
CA LEU A 113 -1.75 4.25 4.06
C LEU A 113 -1.79 2.80 4.56
N LEU A 114 -0.65 2.11 4.53
CA LEU A 114 -0.51 0.74 5.05
C LEU A 114 -0.93 0.67 6.51
N TYR A 115 -0.46 1.63 7.32
CA TYR A 115 -0.84 1.74 8.72
C TYR A 115 -2.35 1.89 8.90
N ARG A 116 -2.96 2.87 8.24
CA ARG A 116 -4.42 3.09 8.35
C ARG A 116 -5.22 1.88 7.90
N LEU A 117 -4.83 1.26 6.79
CA LEU A 117 -5.50 0.07 6.29
C LEU A 117 -5.42 -1.08 7.30
N SER A 118 -4.22 -1.33 7.85
CA SER A 118 -4.00 -2.37 8.86
C SER A 118 -4.85 -2.14 10.11
N SER A 119 -5.02 -0.89 10.54
CA SER A 119 -5.92 -0.55 11.67
C SER A 119 -7.38 -0.89 11.38
N TYR A 120 -7.88 -0.63 10.16
CA TYR A 120 -9.24 -1.02 9.78
C TYR A 120 -9.40 -2.54 9.70
N LEU A 121 -8.41 -3.25 9.16
CA LEU A 121 -8.43 -4.72 9.09
C LEU A 121 -8.37 -5.36 10.47
N ALA A 122 -7.58 -4.80 11.39
CA ALA A 122 -7.54 -5.25 12.78
C ALA A 122 -8.88 -5.00 13.49
N LEU A 123 -9.53 -3.86 13.25
CA LEU A 123 -10.86 -3.58 13.78
C LEU A 123 -11.90 -4.59 13.27
N ASP A 124 -11.88 -4.87 11.98
CA ASP A 124 -12.77 -5.85 11.35
C ASP A 124 -12.53 -7.25 11.92
N ALA A 125 -11.26 -7.63 12.16
CA ALA A 125 -10.93 -8.88 12.85
C ALA A 125 -11.53 -8.95 14.27
N ILE A 126 -11.47 -7.86 15.03
CA ILE A 126 -12.07 -7.77 16.38
C ILE A 126 -13.59 -7.93 16.31
N HIS A 127 -14.24 -7.35 15.30
CA HIS A 127 -15.68 -7.52 15.06
C HIS A 127 -16.03 -8.96 14.71
N ILE A 128 -15.23 -9.61 13.85
CA ILE A 128 -15.40 -11.04 13.52
C ILE A 128 -15.26 -11.92 14.77
N CYS A 129 -14.38 -11.58 15.71
CA CYS A 129 -14.25 -12.27 16.99
C CYS A 129 -15.41 -12.02 17.98
N GLY A 130 -16.45 -11.26 17.60
CA GLY A 130 -17.67 -11.08 18.37
C GLY A 130 -17.77 -9.75 19.13
N SER A 131 -16.77 -8.87 19.04
CA SER A 131 -16.75 -7.61 19.78
C SER A 131 -17.30 -6.43 18.94
N ASN A 132 -18.60 -6.43 18.67
CA ASN A 132 -19.25 -5.47 17.76
C ASN A 132 -19.36 -4.02 18.28
N LYS A 133 -19.03 -3.78 19.56
CA LYS A 133 -19.08 -2.45 20.19
C LYS A 133 -17.74 -1.71 20.14
N VAL A 134 -16.69 -2.33 19.61
CA VAL A 134 -15.39 -1.70 19.49
C VAL A 134 -15.47 -0.68 18.36
N SER A 135 -15.43 0.60 18.72
CA SER A 135 -15.21 1.66 17.74
C SER A 135 -13.78 1.56 17.22
N PRO A 136 -13.49 2.09 16.01
CA PRO A 136 -12.11 2.33 15.65
C PRO A 136 -11.46 3.10 16.80
N CYS A 137 -10.44 2.50 17.44
CA CYS A 137 -9.54 3.22 18.35
C CYS A 137 -9.21 4.56 17.70
N PRO A 138 -9.12 5.68 18.45
CA PRO A 138 -9.01 7.01 17.87
C PRO A 138 -7.67 7.16 17.15
N PHE A 139 -7.62 6.69 15.90
CA PHE A 139 -6.49 6.82 14.99
C PHE A 139 -6.65 8.17 14.27
N SER A 140 -6.68 9.24 15.07
CA SER A 140 -6.82 10.65 14.69
C SER A 140 -8.08 11.01 13.89
N ASN A 141 -9.15 11.35 14.63
CA ASN A 141 -10.10 12.38 14.24
C ASN A 141 -10.08 13.49 15.31
N ARG A 142 -8.87 13.93 15.72
CA ARG A 142 -8.76 15.25 16.32
C ARG A 142 -8.91 16.24 15.17
N ASN A 143 -10.15 16.64 14.91
CA ASN A 143 -10.44 17.94 14.32
C ASN A 143 -9.67 18.96 15.15
N VAL A 144 -8.49 19.35 14.67
CA VAL A 144 -7.85 20.57 15.12
C VAL A 144 -8.65 21.67 14.44
N ASN A 145 -9.63 22.20 15.18
CA ASN A 145 -10.16 23.54 14.91
C ASN A 145 -9.02 24.57 15.06
#